data_AF-A0A6B8TAX2-F1
#
_entry.id   AF-A0A6B8TAX2-F1
#
_cell.length_a   1.000
_cell.length_b   1.000
_cell.length_c   1.000
_cell.angle_alpha   90.00
_cell.angle_beta   90.00
_cell.angle_gamma   90.00
#
_symmetry.space_group_name_H-M   'P 1'
#
loop_
_entity.id
_entity.type
_entity.pdbx_description
1 polymer ?
#
loop_
_entity_poly.entity_id
_entity_poly.type
_entity_poly.pdbx_seq_one_letter_code
_entity_poly.pdbx_strand_id
1 'polypeptide(L)' 'MMSVEKKQIKENPEQPKKPKVIKVTPHYVLLEPDPLLDQYAGKVLFPEKLARANEVLRTAGLPKF' A
#
# COMPACT_ATOMS: atom_id res chain seq x y z
N MET A 1 -35.86 -12.78 -26.95
CA MET A 1 -35.64 -12.05 -25.69
C MET A 1 -34.49 -12.73 -24.95
N MET A 2 -33.35 -12.06 -24.80
CA MET A 2 -32.19 -12.63 -24.10
C MET A 2 -32.27 -12.21 -22.62
N SER A 3 -32.50 -13.18 -21.72
CA SER A 3 -32.45 -12.94 -20.27
C SER A 3 -31.02 -12.71 -19.85
N VAL A 4 -30.73 -11.49 -19.36
CA VAL A 4 -29.45 -11.18 -18.72
C VAL A 4 -29.59 -11.54 -17.24
N GLU A 5 -29.01 -12.67 -16.85
CA GLU A 5 -28.87 -13.00 -15.44
C GLU A 5 -27.95 -11.97 -14.78
N LYS A 6 -28.50 -11.15 -13.88
CA LYS A 6 -27.71 -10.29 -13.00
C LYS A 6 -26.93 -11.19 -12.06
N LYS A 7 -25.61 -11.33 -12.27
CA LYS A 7 -24.69 -11.83 -11.23
C LYS A 7 -24.84 -10.93 -10.00
N GLN A 8 -25.50 -11.44 -8.97
CA GLN A 8 -25.47 -10.83 -7.65
C GLN A 8 -24.04 -10.96 -7.13
N ILE A 9 -23.34 -9.83 -7.07
CA ILE A 9 -22.07 -9.73 -6.37
C ILE A 9 -22.43 -9.95 -4.89
N LYS A 10 -22.14 -11.14 -4.37
CA LYS A 10 -22.20 -11.37 -2.92
C LYS A 10 -21.22 -10.40 -2.28
N GLU A 11 -21.71 -9.50 -1.43
CA GLU A 11 -20.82 -8.71 -0.59
C GLU A 11 -19.96 -9.66 0.23
N ASN A 12 -18.65 -9.61 0.03
CA ASN A 12 -17.70 -10.34 0.86
C ASN A 12 -17.77 -9.72 2.27
N PRO A 13 -18.03 -10.50 3.35
CA PRO A 13 -18.16 -9.96 4.72
C PRO A 13 -16.86 -9.35 5.26
N GLU A 14 -15.74 -9.53 4.57
CA GLU A 14 -14.45 -8.90 4.86
C GLU A 14 -14.34 -7.52 4.19
N GLN A 15 -15.28 -6.63 4.47
CA GLN A 15 -15.05 -5.22 4.18
C GLN A 15 -13.74 -4.81 4.88
N PRO A 16 -12.71 -4.32 4.15
CA PRO A 16 -11.51 -3.83 4.81
C PRO A 16 -11.94 -2.73 5.76
N LYS A 17 -11.68 -2.93 7.06
CA LYS A 17 -11.98 -1.93 8.10
C LYS A 17 -11.37 -0.61 7.63
N LYS A 18 -12.22 0.41 7.44
CA LYS A 18 -11.75 1.73 6.99
C LYS A 18 -10.63 2.18 7.95
N PRO A 19 -9.47 2.62 7.44
CA PRO A 19 -8.38 3.06 8.29
C PRO A 19 -8.86 4.15 9.26
N LYS A 20 -8.51 4.04 10.53
CA LYS A 20 -8.95 4.98 11.56
C LYS A 20 -8.25 6.32 11.35
N VAL A 21 -9.01 7.40 11.39
CA VAL A 21 -8.49 8.75 11.14
C VAL A 21 -7.81 9.28 12.41
N ILE A 22 -6.53 9.65 12.28
CA ILE A 22 -5.75 10.29 13.36
C ILE A 22 -5.98 11.80 13.36
N LYS A 23 -5.91 12.43 12.18
CA LYS A 23 -6.04 13.89 12.04
C LYS A 23 -6.62 14.26 10.68
N VAL A 24 -7.53 15.22 10.66
CA VAL A 24 -8.03 15.85 9.44
C VAL A 24 -7.54 17.28 9.38
N THR A 25 -7.00 17.68 8.23
CA THR A 25 -6.68 19.07 7.90
C THR A 25 -7.38 19.42 6.58
N PRO A 26 -7.46 20.71 6.20
CA PRO A 26 -8.02 21.10 4.90
C PRO A 26 -7.29 20.50 3.69
N HIS A 27 -6.02 20.14 3.85
CA HIS A 27 -5.16 19.70 2.74
C HIS A 27 -4.88 18.19 2.75
N TYR A 28 -4.92 17.55 3.92
CA TYR A 28 -4.59 16.12 4.05
C TYR A 28 -5.27 15.48 5.28
N VAL A 29 -5.40 14.15 5.21
CA VAL A 29 -5.89 13.29 6.30
C VAL A 29 -4.77 12.35 6.71
N LEU A 30 -4.45 12.31 8.00
CA LEU A 30 -3.58 11.30 8.61
C LEU A 30 -4.44 10.13 9.07
N LEU A 31 -4.06 8.93 8.63
CA LEU A 31 -4.71 7.67 8.96
C LEU A 31 -3.78 6.80 9.81
N GLU A 32 -4.36 5.92 10.63
CA GLU A 32 -3.62 4.86 11.31
C GLU A 32 -3.00 3.93 10.26
N PRO A 33 -1.71 3.59 10.41
CA PRO A 33 -1.06 2.59 9.55
C PRO A 33 -1.82 1.26 9.61
N ASP A 34 -1.91 0.56 8.48
CA ASP A 34 -2.52 -0.78 8.45
C ASP A 34 -1.62 -1.75 9.24
N PRO A 35 -2.10 -2.35 10.35
CA PRO A 35 -1.31 -3.27 11.16
C PRO A 35 -0.90 -4.54 10.40
N LEU A 36 -1.59 -4.89 9.31
CA LEU A 36 -1.20 -6.03 8.47
C LEU A 36 0.14 -5.79 7.77
N LEU A 37 0.59 -4.55 7.64
CA LEU A 37 1.89 -4.23 7.04
C LEU A 37 3.07 -4.69 7.89
N ASP A 38 2.87 -4.90 9.20
CA ASP A 38 3.91 -5.39 10.12
C ASP A 38 4.46 -6.75 9.68
N GLN A 39 3.67 -7.56 8.98
CA GLN A 39 4.11 -8.86 8.45
C GLN A 39 5.25 -8.77 7.43
N TYR A 40 5.47 -7.58 6.87
CA TYR A 40 6.53 -7.27 5.92
C TYR A 40 7.72 -6.56 6.55
N ALA A 41 7.69 -6.27 7.86
CA ALA A 41 8.82 -5.68 8.57
C ALA A 41 10.07 -6.56 8.42
N GLY A 42 11.20 -5.93 8.06
CA GLY A 42 12.47 -6.62 7.84
C GLY A 42 12.54 -7.51 6.59
N LYS A 43 11.47 -7.61 5.79
CA LYS A 43 11.46 -8.41 4.56
C LYS A 43 11.75 -7.55 3.34
N VAL A 44 12.65 -8.03 2.48
CA VAL A 44 12.90 -7.42 1.17
C VAL A 44 11.90 -8.01 0.17
N LEU A 45 10.81 -7.28 -0.11
CA LEU A 45 9.76 -7.74 -1.02
C LEU A 45 10.16 -7.66 -2.50
N PHE A 46 11.13 -6.81 -2.83
CA PHE A 46 11.57 -6.56 -4.20
C PHE A 46 13.10 -6.52 -4.30
N PRO A 47 13.77 -7.68 -4.22
CA PRO A 47 15.23 -7.75 -4.14
C PRO A 47 15.92 -7.16 -5.38
N GLU A 48 15.38 -7.38 -6.58
CA GLU A 48 15.95 -6.84 -7.82
C GLU A 48 15.87 -5.31 -7.89
N LYS A 49 14.73 -4.75 -7.45
CA LYS A 49 14.55 -3.29 -7.39
C LYS A 49 15.49 -2.68 -6.35
N LEU A 50 15.65 -3.34 -5.20
CA LEU A 50 16.58 -2.92 -4.16
C LEU A 50 18.03 -2.94 -4.69
N ALA A 51 18.43 -4.01 -5.38
CA ALA A 51 19.76 -4.11 -5.98
C ALA A 51 20.00 -2.98 -6.99
N ARG A 52 19.04 -2.72 -7.89
CA ARG A 52 19.13 -1.62 -8.86
C ARG A 52 19.22 -0.26 -8.17
N ALA A 53 18.43 -0.01 -7.13
CA ALA A 53 18.48 1.24 -6.38
C ALA A 53 19.86 1.43 -5.70
N ASN A 54 20.43 0.36 -5.13
CA ASN A 54 21.76 0.39 -4.52
C ASN A 54 22.86 0.70 -5.56
N GLU A 55 22.77 0.15 -6.77
CA GLU A 55 23.68 0.49 -7.87
C GLU A 55 23.57 1.98 -8.28
N VAL A 56 22.35 2.52 -8.34
CA VAL A 56 22.12 3.94 -8.62
C VAL A 56 22.67 4.83 -7.50
N LEU A 57 22.46 4.47 -6.24
CA LEU A 57 22.99 5.23 -5.10
C LEU A 57 24.52 5.21 -5.04
N ARG A 58 25.15 4.08 -5.41
CA ARG A 58 26.61 3.98 -5.54
C ARG A 58 27.17 4.91 -6.61
N THR A 59 26.47 5.06 -7.73
CA THR A 59 26.92 5.88 -8.86
C THR A 59 26.62 7.36 -8.68
N ALA A 60 25.45 7.71 -8.15
CA ALA A 60 25.08 9.10 -7.89
C ALA A 60 25.79 9.70 -6.66
N GLY A 61 26.30 8.85 -5.76
CA GLY A 61 26.77 9.24 -4.44
C GLY A 61 25.59 9.53 -3.49
N LEU A 62 25.84 9.44 -2.18
CA LEU A 62 24.85 9.88 -1.21
C LEU A 62 24.74 11.42 -1.28
N PRO A 63 23.52 11.99 -1.28
CA PRO A 63 23.36 13.43 -1.20
C PRO A 63 24.10 13.94 0.04
N LYS A 64 24.95 14.96 -0.16
CA LYS A 64 25.57 15.66 0.96
C LYS A 64 24.47 16.44 1.67
N PHE A 65 24.19 16.07 2.91
CA PHE A 65 23.35 16.84 3.82
C PHE A 65 24.17 17.94 4.49
#